data_AF-A0A0H3CUR4-F1
#
_entry.id   AF-A0A0H3CUR4-F1
#
_cell.length_a   1.000
_cell.length_b   1.000
_cell.length_c   1.000
_cell.angle_alpha   90.00
_cell.angle_beta   90.00
_cell.angle_gamma   90.00
#
_symmetry.space_group_name_H-M   'P 1'
#
loop_
_entity.id
_entity.type
_entity.pdbx_description
1 polymer ?
#
loop_
_entity_poly.entity_id
_entity_poly.type
_entity_poly.pdbx_seq_one_letter_code
_entity_poly.pdbx_strand_id
1 'polypeptide(L)'
;MNDLDDFRAALRQPPGEPFAEPDLARIMADGTRLRRRRRLLTGTAGIAAAAAVVLVVVLAIQLRQPVSAPVAQPPSPAPAVSTTSAAPPAEQPIGDVIGTGIRTQSGELVFYARAVDAPELPDIRFGLVAGFRSGTSLQSVLATNEVRGSDRSFGFHATDGGEVIRDQLIPVFGYFAGPAAKITTTVHGQTVEAHLAKWTADPKVVIFWFDPAAVPDSAVLTPLVAYDTDGKRLTR
;
A
#
# COMPACT_ATOMS: atom_id res chain seq x y z
N MET A 1 -14.63 -47.40 -27.55
CA MET A 1 -13.94 -46.10 -27.40
C MET A 1 -13.77 -45.83 -25.92
N ASN A 2 -12.62 -45.33 -25.51
CA ASN A 2 -12.22 -45.19 -24.11
C ASN A 2 -12.12 -43.68 -23.79
N ASP A 3 -12.86 -43.21 -22.78
CA ASP A 3 -12.99 -41.77 -22.43
C ASP A 3 -11.64 -41.07 -22.21
N LEU A 4 -10.63 -41.85 -21.82
CA LEU A 4 -9.27 -41.39 -21.56
C LEU A 4 -8.51 -41.01 -22.84
N ASP A 5 -8.79 -41.70 -23.95
CA ASP A 5 -8.17 -41.41 -25.24
C ASP A 5 -8.85 -40.23 -25.94
N ASP A 6 -10.16 -40.09 -25.77
CA ASP A 6 -10.92 -38.91 -26.24
C ASP A 6 -10.51 -37.65 -25.46
N PHE A 7 -10.27 -37.76 -24.15
CA PHE A 7 -9.72 -36.66 -23.35
C PHE A 7 -8.30 -36.25 -23.78
N ARG A 8 -7.42 -37.24 -24.05
CA ARG A 8 -6.07 -36.95 -24.59
C ARG A 8 -6.12 -36.31 -25.97
N ALA A 9 -7.09 -36.70 -26.80
CA ALA A 9 -7.31 -36.09 -28.11
C ALA A 9 -7.76 -34.63 -27.97
N ALA A 10 -8.71 -34.35 -27.06
CA ALA A 10 -9.19 -33.00 -26.77
C ALA A 10 -8.08 -32.07 -26.26
N LEU A 11 -7.19 -32.55 -25.36
CA LEU A 11 -6.06 -31.76 -24.86
C LEU A 11 -4.98 -31.48 -25.91
N ARG A 12 -4.87 -32.32 -26.94
CA ARG A 12 -3.90 -32.14 -28.04
C ARG A 12 -4.46 -31.30 -29.18
N GLN A 13 -5.74 -30.94 -29.13
CA GLN A 13 -6.38 -30.14 -30.15
C GLN A 13 -5.96 -28.68 -29.93
N PRO A 14 -5.17 -28.08 -30.84
CA PRO A 14 -4.88 -26.66 -30.75
C PRO A 14 -6.21 -25.90 -30.84
N PRO A 15 -6.38 -24.80 -30.09
CA PRO A 15 -7.59 -24.00 -30.15
C PRO A 15 -7.88 -23.61 -31.60
N GLY A 16 -9.13 -23.78 -32.03
CA GLY A 16 -9.56 -23.53 -33.41
C GLY A 16 -9.42 -22.07 -33.84
N GLU A 17 -9.29 -21.17 -32.87
CA GLU A 17 -8.94 -19.77 -33.07
C GLU A 17 -7.58 -19.49 -32.43
N PRO A 18 -6.68 -18.76 -33.12
CA PRO A 18 -5.47 -18.26 -32.48
C PRO A 18 -5.87 -17.38 -31.31
N PHE A 19 -5.14 -17.49 -30.19
CA PHE A 19 -5.34 -16.59 -29.07
C PHE A 19 -5.23 -15.14 -29.57
N ALA A 20 -6.25 -14.33 -29.26
CA ALA A 20 -6.20 -12.90 -29.59
C ALA A 20 -4.91 -12.31 -29.01
N GLU A 21 -4.18 -11.55 -29.83
CA GLU A 21 -2.94 -10.94 -29.41
C GLU A 21 -3.22 -10.05 -28.19
N PRO A 22 -2.54 -10.28 -27.04
CA PRO A 22 -2.76 -9.46 -25.87
C PRO A 22 -2.46 -8.00 -26.20
N ASP A 23 -3.44 -7.12 -25.99
CA ASP A 23 -3.24 -5.68 -26.15
C ASP A 23 -2.35 -5.17 -25.01
N LEU A 24 -1.04 -5.28 -25.22
CA LEU A 24 -0.02 -4.91 -24.24
C LEU A 24 -0.14 -3.43 -23.86
N ALA A 25 -0.52 -2.56 -24.80
CA ALA A 25 -0.67 -1.14 -24.54
C ALA A 25 -1.82 -0.88 -23.56
N ARG A 26 -2.99 -1.51 -23.79
CA ARG A 26 -4.13 -1.43 -22.88
C ARG A 26 -3.84 -2.07 -21.52
N ILE A 27 -3.19 -3.24 -21.48
CA ILE A 27 -2.79 -3.90 -20.24
C ILE A 27 -1.84 -3.02 -19.42
N MET A 28 -0.83 -2.42 -20.07
CA MET A 28 0.12 -1.52 -19.41
C MET A 28 -0.54 -0.22 -18.97
N ALA A 29 -1.48 0.34 -19.73
CA ALA A 29 -2.23 1.54 -19.36
C ALA A 29 -3.17 1.29 -18.16
N ASP A 30 -3.91 0.18 -18.18
CA ASP A 30 -4.78 -0.24 -17.08
C ASP A 30 -3.95 -0.56 -15.83
N GLY A 31 -2.83 -1.26 -15.98
CA GLY A 31 -1.88 -1.52 -14.91
C GLY A 31 -1.26 -0.25 -14.32
N THR A 32 -0.90 0.73 -15.17
CA THR A 32 -0.37 2.03 -14.72
C THR A 32 -1.42 2.83 -13.95
N ARG A 33 -2.66 2.84 -14.43
CA ARG A 33 -3.79 3.48 -13.73
C ARG A 33 -4.04 2.84 -12.37
N LEU A 34 -3.99 1.51 -12.28
CA LEU A 34 -4.12 0.78 -11.04
C LEU A 34 -2.99 1.10 -10.05
N ARG A 35 -1.73 1.12 -10.51
CA ARG A 35 -0.56 1.49 -9.70
C ARG A 35 -0.67 2.93 -9.18
N ARG A 36 -1.10 3.89 -10.01
CA ARG A 36 -1.32 5.27 -9.56
C ARG A 36 -2.37 5.36 -8.46
N ARG A 37 -3.49 4.65 -8.61
CA ARG A 37 -4.57 4.61 -7.61
C ARG A 37 -4.14 3.96 -6.30
N ARG A 38 -3.34 2.89 -6.35
CA ARG A 38 -2.74 2.29 -5.14
C ARG A 38 -1.70 3.19 -4.47
N ARG A 39 -0.99 4.01 -5.26
CA ARG A 39 0.05 4.94 -4.77
C ARG A 39 -0.48 6.26 -4.22
N LEU A 40 -1.79 6.53 -4.22
CA LEU A 40 -2.36 7.75 -3.62
C LEU A 40 -1.99 7.87 -2.13
N LEU A 41 -1.78 6.73 -1.49
CA LEU A 41 -1.34 6.62 -0.11
C LEU A 41 0.19 6.74 0.07
N THR A 42 0.99 6.64 -0.99
CA THR A 42 2.46 6.59 -0.91
C THR A 42 3.19 7.87 -1.33
N GLY A 43 2.49 8.96 -1.71
CA GLY A 43 3.22 10.20 -2.05
C GLY A 43 2.41 11.47 -2.27
N THR A 44 2.54 12.41 -1.34
CA THR A 44 2.32 13.86 -1.55
C THR A 44 3.34 14.71 -0.77
N ALA A 45 4.61 14.30 -0.72
CA ALA A 45 5.70 15.15 -0.27
C ALA A 45 6.81 15.17 -1.32
N GLY A 46 6.83 16.18 -2.21
CA GLY A 46 8.04 16.36 -3.03
C GLY A 46 8.05 17.38 -4.17
N ILE A 47 6.95 17.68 -4.89
CA ILE A 47 7.11 18.38 -6.19
C ILE A 47 6.49 19.79 -6.26
N ALA A 48 5.65 20.21 -5.32
CA ALA A 48 5.00 21.54 -5.41
C ALA A 48 5.80 22.72 -4.80
N ALA A 49 6.99 22.51 -4.22
CA ALA A 49 7.73 23.56 -3.51
C ALA A 49 8.68 24.40 -4.40
N ALA A 50 8.94 24.00 -5.65
CA ALA A 50 9.93 24.69 -6.50
C ALA A 50 9.39 25.93 -7.23
N ALA A 51 8.07 26.05 -7.44
CA ALA A 51 7.49 27.15 -8.22
C ALA A 51 7.26 28.44 -7.41
N ALA A 52 7.17 28.36 -6.08
CA ALA A 52 6.88 29.52 -5.23
C ALA A 52 8.11 30.39 -4.91
N VAL A 53 9.32 29.83 -4.95
CA VAL A 53 10.55 30.57 -4.60
C VAL A 53 10.97 31.57 -5.68
N VAL A 54 10.68 31.27 -6.96
CA VAL A 54 11.09 32.15 -8.08
C VAL A 54 10.26 33.44 -8.13
N LEU A 55 8.98 33.40 -7.73
CA LEU A 55 8.08 34.55 -7.76
C LEU A 55 8.43 35.63 -6.71
N VAL A 56 9.00 35.23 -5.57
CA VAL A 56 9.42 36.16 -4.51
C VAL A 56 10.70 36.91 -4.87
N VAL A 57 11.62 36.28 -5.61
CA VAL A 57 12.90 36.90 -5.99
C VAL A 57 12.70 37.99 -7.05
N VAL A 58 11.79 37.80 -8.01
CA VAL A 58 11.56 38.80 -9.08
C VAL A 58 10.83 40.06 -8.56
N LEU A 59 9.92 39.91 -7.60
CA LEU A 59 9.21 41.06 -7.01
C LEU A 59 10.11 41.94 -6.14
N ALA A 60 11.12 41.35 -5.48
CA ALA A 60 12.06 42.07 -4.64
C ALA A 60 13.05 42.95 -5.44
N ILE A 61 13.36 42.58 -6.68
CA ILE A 61 14.35 43.29 -7.52
C ILE A 61 13.75 44.54 -8.20
N GLN A 62 12.44 44.56 -8.48
CA GLN A 62 11.78 45.68 -9.17
C GLN A 62 11.47 46.90 -8.29
N LEU A 63 11.58 46.81 -6.96
CA LEU A 63 11.24 47.90 -6.04
C LEU A 63 12.43 48.77 -5.60
N ARG A 64 13.64 48.57 -6.13
CA ARG A 64 14.82 49.33 -5.71
C ARG A 64 15.65 49.80 -6.89
N GLN A 65 15.34 51.01 -7.35
CA GLN A 65 16.27 51.87 -8.07
C GLN A 65 16.37 53.25 -7.39
N PRO A 66 17.48 53.99 -7.56
CA PRO A 66 18.33 54.39 -6.43
C PRO A 66 18.43 55.90 -6.21
N VAL A 67 18.75 56.34 -4.98
CA VAL A 67 19.37 57.66 -4.72
C VAL A 67 20.45 57.52 -3.62
N SER A 68 21.71 57.73 -4.06
CA SER A 68 22.89 58.32 -3.40
C SER A 68 23.24 58.05 -1.92
N ALA A 69 24.18 57.10 -1.71
CA ALA A 69 25.52 57.19 -1.06
C ALA A 69 25.77 57.95 0.30
N PRO A 70 26.90 57.73 1.01
CA PRO A 70 27.14 56.60 1.93
C PRO A 70 27.82 57.01 3.27
N VAL A 71 27.55 56.35 4.41
CA VAL A 71 28.55 56.18 5.50
C VAL A 71 28.32 54.84 6.22
N ALA A 72 29.40 54.11 6.41
CA ALA A 72 29.48 52.75 6.91
C ALA A 72 29.33 52.66 8.44
N GLN A 73 28.57 51.66 8.89
CA GLN A 73 28.75 51.00 10.19
C GLN A 73 28.18 49.57 10.09
N PRO A 74 28.91 48.51 10.46
CA PRO A 74 28.38 47.14 10.44
C PRO A 74 27.60 46.86 11.73
N PRO A 75 26.29 46.54 11.69
CA PRO A 75 25.60 45.99 12.86
C PRO A 75 25.62 44.46 12.85
N SER A 76 25.73 43.90 14.06
CA SER A 76 25.66 42.49 14.43
C SER A 76 24.66 41.65 13.65
N PRO A 77 24.96 40.35 13.40
CA PRO A 77 23.97 39.43 12.85
C PRO A 77 22.81 39.24 13.84
N ALA A 78 21.62 39.61 13.39
CA ALA A 78 20.36 39.34 14.09
C ALA A 78 20.13 37.82 14.18
N PRO A 79 19.47 37.32 15.25
CA PRO A 79 19.14 35.91 15.37
C PRO A 79 18.26 35.48 14.21
N ALA A 80 18.71 34.46 13.47
CA ALA A 80 17.92 33.82 12.43
C ALA A 80 16.67 33.22 13.08
N VAL A 81 15.51 33.81 12.78
CA VAL A 81 14.22 33.23 13.12
C VAL A 81 14.07 32.01 12.22
N SER A 82 14.37 30.83 12.76
CA SER A 82 14.07 29.57 12.10
C SER A 82 12.56 29.49 11.92
N THR A 83 12.07 29.81 10.73
CA THR A 83 10.74 29.41 10.29
C THR A 83 10.80 27.90 10.10
N THR A 84 10.60 27.16 11.20
CA THR A 84 10.34 25.73 11.14
C THR A 84 9.04 25.59 10.37
N SER A 85 9.15 25.31 9.06
CA SER A 85 8.03 24.89 8.24
C SER A 85 7.40 23.71 8.98
N ALA A 86 6.18 23.90 9.48
CA ALA A 86 5.44 22.83 10.14
C ALA A 86 5.42 21.64 9.18
N ALA A 87 5.96 20.51 9.64
CA ALA A 87 5.83 19.26 8.92
C ALA A 87 4.33 19.02 8.67
N PRO A 88 3.93 18.52 7.49
CA PRO A 88 2.54 18.14 7.26
C PRO A 88 2.07 17.21 8.40
N PRO A 89 0.80 17.31 8.84
CA PRO A 89 0.29 16.47 9.91
C PRO A 89 0.62 15.01 9.62
N ALA A 90 1.25 14.33 10.58
CA ALA A 90 1.46 12.89 10.47
C ALA A 90 0.07 12.25 10.36
N GLU A 91 -0.27 11.74 9.18
CA GLU A 91 -1.55 11.04 8.95
C GLU A 91 -1.69 9.91 9.96
N GLN A 92 -2.70 10.02 10.82
CA GLN A 92 -2.84 9.19 12.00
C GLN A 92 -3.50 7.84 11.65
N PRO A 93 -3.03 6.72 12.23
CA PRO A 93 -3.71 5.43 12.09
C PRO A 93 -5.18 5.49 12.51
N ILE A 94 -6.03 4.77 11.78
CA ILE A 94 -7.42 4.52 12.18
C ILE A 94 -7.45 3.25 13.01
N GLY A 95 -7.81 3.38 14.29
CA GLY A 95 -7.75 2.28 15.24
C GLY A 95 -6.32 1.93 15.63
N ASP A 96 -6.12 0.67 15.97
CA ASP A 96 -4.88 0.21 16.59
C ASP A 96 -3.81 -0.12 15.54
N VAL A 97 -2.56 0.08 15.93
CA VAL A 97 -1.40 -0.40 15.18
C VAL A 97 -1.12 -1.85 15.54
N ILE A 98 -1.28 -2.75 14.58
CA ILE A 98 -1.11 -4.19 14.75
C ILE A 98 0.37 -4.53 14.67
N GLY A 99 0.91 -5.01 15.80
CA GLY A 99 2.25 -5.58 15.86
C GLY A 99 2.28 -6.96 15.25
N THR A 100 3.23 -7.21 14.33
CA THR A 100 3.42 -8.55 13.76
C THR A 100 4.37 -9.41 14.58
N GLY A 101 5.12 -8.81 15.51
CA GLY A 101 6.23 -9.46 16.20
C GLY A 101 7.51 -9.59 15.38
N ILE A 102 7.47 -9.34 14.06
CA ILE A 102 8.65 -9.41 13.18
C ILE A 102 9.54 -8.19 13.45
N ARG A 103 10.77 -8.43 13.93
CA ARG A 103 11.75 -7.39 14.26
C ARG A 103 12.80 -7.27 13.16
N THR A 104 13.06 -6.04 12.76
CA THR A 104 14.06 -5.69 11.74
C THR A 104 15.00 -4.60 12.27
N GLN A 105 15.98 -4.19 11.46
CA GLN A 105 16.85 -3.06 11.79
C GLN A 105 16.09 -1.73 11.86
N SER A 106 14.93 -1.60 11.20
CA SER A 106 14.08 -0.40 11.23
C SER A 106 13.06 -0.39 12.36
N GLY A 107 12.93 -1.47 13.13
CA GLY A 107 11.96 -1.60 14.22
C GLY A 107 11.10 -2.85 14.09
N GLU A 108 9.93 -2.84 14.72
CA GLU A 108 8.94 -3.90 14.53
C GLU A 108 8.12 -3.61 13.26
N LEU A 109 7.95 -4.60 12.39
CA LEU A 109 7.02 -4.49 11.27
C LEU A 109 5.58 -4.46 11.82
N VAL A 110 4.80 -3.49 11.38
CA VAL A 110 3.43 -3.25 11.83
C VAL A 110 2.48 -3.04 10.66
N PHE A 111 1.21 -3.33 10.90
CA PHE A 111 0.11 -2.95 10.01
C PHE A 111 -0.82 -1.97 10.69
N TYR A 112 -1.31 -0.99 9.93
CA TYR A 112 -2.35 -0.09 10.41
C TYR A 112 -3.19 0.42 9.25
N ALA A 113 -4.46 0.72 9.54
CA ALA A 113 -5.34 1.32 8.57
C ALA A 113 -5.13 2.84 8.51
N ARG A 114 -5.31 3.43 7.33
CA ARG A 114 -5.30 4.87 7.12
C ARG A 114 -6.47 5.29 6.25
N ALA A 115 -7.01 6.48 6.50
CA ALA A 115 -8.08 7.05 5.70
C ALA A 115 -7.67 7.15 4.22
N VAL A 116 -8.61 6.81 3.35
CA VAL A 116 -8.54 7.16 1.93
C VAL A 116 -9.66 8.16 1.69
N ASP A 117 -9.28 9.36 1.27
CA ASP A 117 -10.23 10.40 0.87
C ASP A 117 -9.86 10.85 -0.55
N ALA A 118 -10.38 10.11 -1.53
CA ALA A 118 -10.14 10.34 -2.94
C ALA A 118 -11.48 10.37 -3.67
N PRO A 119 -11.83 11.49 -4.37
CA PRO A 119 -13.08 11.59 -5.12
C PRO A 119 -13.27 10.48 -6.16
N GLU A 120 -12.18 9.97 -6.72
CA GLU A 120 -12.19 8.85 -7.67
C GLU A 120 -12.43 7.46 -7.04
N LEU A 121 -12.42 7.35 -5.71
CA LEU A 121 -12.64 6.13 -4.93
C LEU A 121 -13.66 6.36 -3.80
N PRO A 122 -14.90 6.77 -4.10
CA PRO A 122 -15.87 7.21 -3.08
C PRO A 122 -16.27 6.09 -2.09
N ASP A 123 -16.23 4.83 -2.53
CA ASP A 123 -16.59 3.66 -1.73
C ASP A 123 -15.39 3.05 -0.97
N ILE A 124 -14.22 3.68 -1.08
CA ILE A 124 -12.97 3.27 -0.41
C ILE A 124 -12.65 4.31 0.66
N ARG A 125 -12.88 3.96 1.92
CA ARG A 125 -12.73 4.83 3.09
C ARG A 125 -11.40 4.61 3.79
N PHE A 126 -10.74 3.47 3.58
CA PHE A 126 -9.43 3.19 4.14
C PHE A 126 -8.55 2.36 3.23
N GLY A 127 -7.25 2.40 3.50
CA GLY A 127 -6.24 1.48 3.01
C GLY A 127 -5.43 0.89 4.16
N LEU A 128 -4.73 -0.20 3.88
CA LEU A 128 -3.84 -0.88 4.81
C LEU A 128 -2.40 -0.46 4.53
N VAL A 129 -1.68 -0.12 5.59
CA VAL A 129 -0.29 0.33 5.50
C VAL A 129 0.61 -0.65 6.25
N ALA A 130 1.61 -1.17 5.56
CA ALA A 130 2.78 -1.81 6.15
C ALA A 130 3.81 -0.74 6.51
N GLY A 131 4.36 -0.83 7.71
CA GLY A 131 5.39 0.09 8.17
C GLY A 131 6.27 -0.50 9.26
N PHE A 132 7.16 0.33 9.80
CA PHE A 132 8.00 -0.02 10.94
C PHE A 132 7.66 0.86 12.13
N ARG A 133 7.62 0.26 13.32
CA ARG A 133 7.45 0.91 14.60
C ARG A 133 8.76 0.88 15.38
N SER A 134 9.25 2.05 15.75
CA SER A 134 10.39 2.22 16.67
C SER A 134 10.00 3.17 17.79
N GLY A 135 9.77 2.62 18.98
CA GLY A 135 9.13 3.34 20.08
C GLY A 135 7.71 3.78 19.69
N THR A 136 7.45 5.09 19.75
CA THR A 136 6.17 5.71 19.35
C THR A 136 6.13 6.14 17.88
N SER A 137 7.25 6.06 17.17
CA SER A 137 7.36 6.51 15.78
C SER A 137 6.92 5.41 14.82
N LEU A 138 6.12 5.81 13.82
CA LEU A 138 5.71 4.95 12.71
C LEU A 138 6.33 5.44 11.42
N GLN A 139 6.88 4.51 10.66
CA GLN A 139 7.42 4.77 9.33
C GLN A 139 6.65 3.94 8.31
N SER A 140 5.81 4.58 7.49
CA SER A 140 5.10 3.92 6.39
C SER A 140 6.08 3.47 5.31
N VAL A 141 5.83 2.30 4.71
CA VAL A 141 6.71 1.73 3.69
C VAL A 141 5.91 1.32 2.46
N LEU A 142 4.83 0.57 2.66
CA LEU A 142 3.96 0.12 1.59
C LEU A 142 2.52 0.35 2.01
N ALA A 143 1.73 0.96 1.13
CA ALA A 143 0.32 1.18 1.35
C ALA A 143 -0.47 0.57 0.20
N THR A 144 -1.56 -0.11 0.55
CA THR A 144 -2.44 -0.82 -0.38
C THR A 144 -3.89 -0.54 0.00
N ASN A 145 -4.75 -0.46 -0.99
CA ASN A 145 -6.17 -0.22 -0.81
C ASN A 145 -6.97 -0.93 -1.91
N GLU A 146 -8.24 -1.18 -1.63
CA GLU A 146 -9.18 -1.60 -2.66
C GLU A 146 -9.38 -0.46 -3.67
N VAL A 147 -9.61 -0.83 -4.92
CA VAL A 147 -9.71 0.09 -6.07
C VAL A 147 -11.02 -0.08 -6.84
N ARG A 148 -11.81 -1.11 -6.52
CA ARG A 148 -13.10 -1.41 -7.14
C ARG A 148 -14.10 -1.84 -6.09
N GLY A 149 -15.31 -1.31 -6.18
CA GLY A 149 -16.36 -1.60 -5.21
C GLY A 149 -16.08 -0.97 -3.86
N SER A 150 -16.74 -1.48 -2.82
CA SER A 150 -16.57 -1.01 -1.45
C SER A 150 -15.40 -1.72 -0.77
N ASP A 151 -14.63 -0.96 0.01
CA ASP A 151 -13.57 -1.47 0.89
C ASP A 151 -14.06 -2.46 1.96
N ARG A 152 -15.37 -2.61 2.13
CA ARG A 152 -16.04 -3.51 3.08
C ARG A 152 -16.93 -4.56 2.42
N SER A 153 -16.88 -4.70 1.10
CA SER A 153 -17.58 -5.81 0.45
C SER A 153 -17.06 -7.14 0.98
N PHE A 154 -17.89 -8.17 1.05
CA PHE A 154 -17.44 -9.44 1.63
C PHE A 154 -16.34 -10.09 0.78
N GLY A 155 -15.18 -10.41 1.38
CA GLY A 155 -14.08 -11.08 0.68
C GLY A 155 -12.69 -10.59 1.06
N PHE A 156 -11.69 -11.05 0.28
CA PHE A 156 -10.30 -10.63 0.39
C PHE A 156 -10.07 -9.31 -0.34
N HIS A 157 -9.34 -8.41 0.30
CA HIS A 157 -9.06 -7.07 -0.20
C HIS A 157 -7.62 -6.66 0.04
N ALA A 158 -7.15 -5.76 -0.83
CA ALA A 158 -5.87 -5.08 -0.70
C ALA A 158 -4.66 -6.02 -0.48
N THR A 159 -4.71 -7.25 -1.02
CA THR A 159 -3.59 -8.20 -0.91
C THR A 159 -2.37 -7.67 -1.65
N ASP A 160 -1.26 -7.51 -0.93
CA ASP A 160 0.01 -6.99 -1.45
C ASP A 160 1.19 -7.53 -0.62
N GLY A 161 2.43 -7.15 -0.98
CA GLY A 161 3.65 -7.55 -0.28
C GLY A 161 4.37 -8.73 -0.94
N GLY A 162 5.34 -9.29 -0.22
CA GLY A 162 6.30 -10.24 -0.78
C GLY A 162 7.48 -9.57 -1.50
N GLU A 163 7.62 -8.25 -1.36
CA GLU A 163 8.72 -7.48 -1.94
C GLU A 163 9.70 -6.98 -0.87
N VAL A 164 10.96 -6.81 -1.26
CA VAL A 164 12.01 -6.24 -0.42
C VAL A 164 12.02 -4.72 -0.61
N ILE A 165 11.74 -3.99 0.47
CA ILE A 165 11.78 -2.52 0.48
C ILE A 165 12.76 -2.08 1.56
N ARG A 166 13.80 -1.33 1.16
CA ARG A 166 14.90 -0.89 2.05
C ARG A 166 15.56 -2.07 2.77
N ASP A 167 15.93 -3.09 2.00
CA ASP A 167 16.59 -4.33 2.46
C ASP A 167 15.78 -5.14 3.48
N GLN A 168 14.46 -4.91 3.54
CA GLN A 168 13.55 -5.63 4.44
C GLN A 168 12.40 -6.23 3.66
N LEU A 169 12.19 -7.53 3.83
CA LEU A 169 11.07 -8.25 3.22
C LEU A 169 9.77 -7.86 3.92
N ILE A 170 8.84 -7.31 3.15
CA ILE A 170 7.48 -7.05 3.63
C ILE A 170 6.68 -8.34 3.43
N PRO A 171 6.12 -8.95 4.49
CA PRO A 171 5.33 -10.16 4.35
C PRO A 171 4.13 -9.90 3.44
N VAL A 172 3.65 -10.95 2.80
CA VAL A 172 2.37 -10.89 2.09
C VAL A 172 1.25 -10.66 3.10
N PHE A 173 0.44 -9.65 2.84
CA PHE A 173 -0.58 -9.16 3.78
C PHE A 173 -1.82 -8.65 3.05
N GLY A 174 -2.90 -8.46 3.81
CA GLY A 174 -4.15 -7.90 3.31
C GLY A 174 -5.20 -7.88 4.41
N TYR A 175 -6.46 -7.73 4.02
CA TYR A 175 -7.57 -7.91 4.95
C TYR A 175 -8.72 -8.71 4.34
N PHE A 176 -9.51 -9.32 5.21
CA PHE A 176 -10.75 -9.99 4.87
C PHE A 176 -11.92 -9.26 5.51
N ALA A 177 -12.90 -8.84 4.72
CA ALA A 177 -14.15 -8.28 5.20
C ALA A 177 -15.16 -9.40 5.42
N GLY A 178 -15.33 -9.78 6.68
CA GLY A 178 -16.19 -10.87 7.15
C GLY A 178 -15.62 -11.57 8.39
N PRO A 179 -16.36 -12.51 9.00
CA PRO A 179 -16.00 -13.15 10.26
C PRO A 179 -14.96 -14.27 10.07
N ALA A 180 -13.83 -13.98 9.42
CA ALA A 180 -12.76 -14.96 9.24
C ALA A 180 -12.10 -15.29 10.59
N ALA A 181 -12.12 -16.56 10.96
CA ALA A 181 -11.41 -17.09 12.11
C ALA A 181 -10.10 -17.79 11.71
N LYS A 182 -9.97 -18.19 10.44
CA LYS A 182 -8.77 -18.77 9.86
C LYS A 182 -8.63 -18.36 8.41
N ILE A 183 -7.41 -18.01 7.97
CA ILE A 183 -7.09 -17.75 6.57
C ILE A 183 -5.89 -18.62 6.19
N THR A 184 -6.00 -19.30 5.07
CA THR A 184 -4.93 -20.15 4.55
C THR A 184 -4.63 -19.83 3.09
N THR A 185 -3.42 -20.17 2.67
CA THR A 185 -3.01 -20.26 1.27
C THR A 185 -2.31 -21.59 1.04
N THR A 186 -2.13 -21.97 -0.22
CA THR A 186 -1.22 -23.05 -0.61
C THR A 186 0.06 -22.45 -1.19
N VAL A 187 1.21 -22.95 -0.73
CA VAL A 187 2.54 -22.66 -1.30
C VAL A 187 3.24 -23.99 -1.54
N HIS A 188 3.62 -24.27 -2.79
CA HIS A 188 4.27 -25.53 -3.19
C HIS A 188 3.53 -26.80 -2.70
N GLY A 189 2.19 -26.77 -2.71
CA GLY A 189 1.34 -27.89 -2.26
C GLY A 189 1.18 -28.01 -0.74
N GLN A 190 1.84 -27.16 0.04
CA GLN A 190 1.67 -27.09 1.49
C GLN A 190 0.66 -26.01 1.87
N THR A 191 -0.25 -26.33 2.79
CA THR A 191 -1.16 -25.35 3.36
C THR A 191 -0.42 -24.52 4.39
N VAL A 192 -0.43 -23.20 4.22
CA VAL A 192 0.15 -22.21 5.13
C VAL A 192 -0.97 -21.39 5.73
N GLU A 193 -0.97 -21.23 7.04
CA GLU A 193 -1.92 -20.40 7.77
C GLU A 193 -1.38 -18.97 7.94
N ALA A 194 -2.26 -17.99 7.82
CA ALA A 194 -1.95 -16.59 8.09
C ALA A 194 -2.09 -16.28 9.57
N HIS A 195 -1.27 -15.35 10.07
CA HIS A 195 -1.56 -14.65 11.30
C HIS A 195 -2.73 -13.70 11.10
N LEU A 196 -3.58 -13.56 12.12
CA LEU A 196 -4.80 -12.76 12.07
C LEU A 196 -4.86 -11.75 13.21
N ALA A 197 -5.38 -10.56 12.90
CA ALA A 197 -5.76 -9.56 13.89
C ALA A 197 -7.10 -8.94 13.51
N LYS A 198 -8.04 -8.87 14.46
CA LYS A 198 -9.28 -8.11 14.27
C LYS A 198 -8.96 -6.63 14.34
N TRP A 199 -9.44 -5.87 13.37
CA TRP A 199 -9.26 -4.43 13.37
C TRP A 199 -10.17 -3.77 14.41
N THR A 200 -9.62 -2.86 15.20
CA THR A 200 -10.36 -2.25 16.32
C THR A 200 -11.42 -1.24 15.89
N ALA A 201 -11.26 -0.61 14.72
CA ALA A 201 -12.27 0.31 14.21
C ALA A 201 -13.47 -0.40 13.56
N ASP A 202 -13.29 -1.62 13.05
CA ASP A 202 -14.35 -2.47 12.52
C ASP A 202 -14.01 -3.95 12.77
N PRO A 203 -14.58 -4.59 13.80
CA PRO A 203 -14.30 -5.98 14.13
C PRO A 203 -14.74 -7.00 13.07
N LYS A 204 -15.48 -6.57 12.03
CA LYS A 204 -15.83 -7.39 10.86
C LYS A 204 -14.69 -7.43 9.83
N VAL A 205 -13.64 -6.64 10.01
CA VAL A 205 -12.45 -6.65 9.19
C VAL A 205 -11.32 -7.36 9.94
N VAL A 206 -10.77 -8.39 9.29
CA VAL A 206 -9.65 -9.18 9.82
C VAL A 206 -8.43 -8.90 8.96
N ILE A 207 -7.40 -8.30 9.55
CA ILE A 207 -6.11 -8.09 8.91
C ILE A 207 -5.32 -9.38 9.02
N PHE A 208 -4.70 -9.79 7.92
CA PHE A 208 -3.91 -11.01 7.86
C PHE A 208 -2.52 -10.75 7.28
N TRP A 209 -1.56 -11.58 7.68
CA TRP A 209 -0.24 -11.65 7.08
C TRP A 209 0.34 -13.05 7.20
N PHE A 210 1.20 -13.42 6.26
CA PHE A 210 1.91 -14.69 6.32
C PHE A 210 3.31 -14.53 6.89
N ASP A 211 3.86 -15.61 7.44
CA ASP A 211 5.29 -15.67 7.75
C ASP A 211 6.09 -15.51 6.44
N PRO A 212 6.99 -14.50 6.32
CA PRO A 212 7.80 -14.32 5.13
C PRO A 212 8.65 -15.54 4.75
N ALA A 213 9.00 -16.41 5.71
CA ALA A 213 9.74 -17.64 5.44
C ALA A 213 8.87 -18.72 4.76
N ALA A 214 7.56 -18.73 5.04
CA ALA A 214 6.61 -19.67 4.45
C ALA A 214 6.00 -19.13 3.14
N VAL A 215 5.85 -17.80 3.03
CA VAL A 215 5.31 -17.12 1.85
C VAL A 215 6.23 -15.95 1.48
N PRO A 216 7.27 -16.20 0.65
CA PRO A 216 8.27 -15.18 0.33
C PRO A 216 7.78 -14.14 -0.67
N ASP A 217 6.77 -14.46 -1.50
CA ASP A 217 6.25 -13.59 -2.56
C ASP A 217 4.72 -13.72 -2.64
N SER A 218 4.00 -12.63 -2.93
CA SER A 218 2.56 -12.68 -3.20
C SER A 218 2.23 -13.45 -4.49
N ALA A 219 3.18 -13.53 -5.43
CA ALA A 219 3.05 -14.29 -6.67
C ALA A 219 2.91 -15.81 -6.46
N VAL A 220 3.35 -16.34 -5.31
CA VAL A 220 3.25 -17.78 -5.01
C VAL A 220 1.95 -18.16 -4.29
N LEU A 221 1.09 -17.19 -3.97
CA LEU A 221 -0.20 -17.46 -3.34
C LEU A 221 -1.11 -18.26 -4.29
N THR A 222 -1.63 -19.38 -3.80
CA THR A 222 -2.65 -20.16 -4.52
C THR A 222 -3.75 -20.63 -3.59
N PRO A 223 -5.01 -20.48 -4.05
CA PRO A 223 -5.86 -19.34 -3.71
C PRO A 223 -5.97 -19.09 -2.20
N LEU A 224 -6.22 -17.83 -1.81
CA LEU A 224 -6.56 -17.51 -0.44
C LEU A 224 -7.92 -18.09 -0.06
N VAL A 225 -7.99 -18.73 1.10
CA VAL A 225 -9.20 -19.35 1.63
C VAL A 225 -9.45 -18.87 3.04
N ALA A 226 -10.65 -18.33 3.29
CA ALA A 226 -11.08 -17.93 4.63
C ALA A 226 -12.09 -18.95 5.18
N TYR A 227 -12.05 -19.16 6.49
CA TYR A 227 -12.97 -20.02 7.24
C TYR A 227 -13.53 -19.27 8.43
N ASP A 228 -14.77 -19.55 8.80
CA ASP A 228 -15.35 -19.06 10.06
C ASP A 228 -14.92 -19.92 11.26
N THR A 229 -15.46 -19.60 12.44
CA THR A 229 -15.17 -20.30 13.70
C THR A 229 -15.59 -21.77 13.69
N ASP A 230 -16.55 -22.13 12.85
CA ASP A 230 -17.05 -23.50 12.71
C ASP A 230 -16.23 -24.30 11.68
N GLY A 231 -15.21 -23.68 11.09
CA GLY A 231 -14.37 -24.26 10.05
C GLY A 231 -15.07 -24.31 8.68
N LYS A 232 -16.20 -23.63 8.51
CA LYS A 232 -16.89 -23.55 7.22
C LYS A 232 -16.17 -22.54 6.33
N ARG A 233 -15.93 -22.95 5.09
CA ARG A 233 -15.30 -22.10 4.07
C ARG A 233 -16.20 -20.90 3.76
N LEU A 234 -15.63 -19.70 3.88
CA LEU A 234 -16.27 -18.42 3.60
C LEU A 234 -16.09 -17.99 2.14
N THR A 235 -15.00 -18.40 1.50
CA THR A 235 -14.76 -18.11 0.08
C THR A 235 -15.28 -19.22 -0.82
N ARG A 236 -15.72 -18.88 -2.03
CA ARG A 236 -16.10 -19.85 -3.07
C ARG A 236 -14.90 -20.16 -3.97
#